data_AF-A0A7W9IFM5-F1
#
_entry.id   AF-A0A7W9IFM5-F1
#
_cell.length_a   1.000
_cell.length_b   1.000
_cell.length_c   1.000
_cell.angle_alpha   90.00
_cell.angle_beta   90.00
_cell.angle_gamma   90.00
#
_symmetry.space_group_name_H-M   'P 1'
#
loop_
_entity.id
_entity.type
_entity.pdbx_description
1 polymer ?
#
loop_
_entity_poly.entity_id
_entity_poly.type
_entity_poly.pdbx_seq_one_letter_code
_entity_poly.pdbx_strand_id
1 'polypeptide(L)'
;MGSTGISLQVSGDGDRAVLHAAIWEAARDFLDMYTGSPAYETAYSYLSEAIPHEKDLGGWGVDGDWLRWMFPDFAGCCAVSSNIWVHWLQLAFAADWDRFVQLAGQHGLEIVSERPALDGLLANDGSYVTLRGEVWSVDEKGLYGDDKHLPIADLDPDELARHAEACERCMCGPCAMLRPEPGICGVTMVWASMTSGEQGADE
;
A
#
# COMPACT_ATOMS: atom_id res chain seq x y z
N MET A 1 -19.90 3.87 -10.19
CA MET A 1 -18.82 3.82 -9.20
C MET A 1 -18.14 2.47 -9.38
N GLY A 2 -16.87 2.49 -9.77
CA GLY A 2 -16.06 1.27 -9.84
C GLY A 2 -15.40 1.01 -8.49
N SER A 3 -14.99 -0.23 -8.25
CA SER A 3 -14.07 -0.57 -7.17
C SER A 3 -12.92 -1.37 -7.75
N THR A 4 -11.73 -1.19 -7.19
CA THR A 4 -10.56 -2.02 -7.50
C THR A 4 -10.14 -2.73 -6.22
N GLY A 5 -9.45 -3.85 -6.34
CA GLY A 5 -9.03 -4.58 -5.16
C GLY A 5 -7.96 -5.60 -5.43
N ILE A 6 -7.48 -6.15 -4.34
CA ILE A 6 -6.46 -7.19 -4.32
C ILE A 6 -6.92 -8.33 -3.42
N SER A 7 -6.48 -9.53 -3.78
CA SER A 7 -6.79 -10.73 -3.02
C SER A 7 -5.56 -11.57 -2.78
N LEU A 8 -5.53 -12.26 -1.64
CA LEU A 8 -4.56 -13.28 -1.30
C LEU A 8 -5.27 -14.61 -1.07
N GLN A 9 -4.75 -15.66 -1.68
CA GLN A 9 -5.22 -17.03 -1.45
C GLN A 9 -4.50 -17.62 -0.26
N VAL A 10 -5.25 -18.30 0.60
CA VAL A 10 -4.73 -19.02 1.76
C VAL A 10 -5.27 -20.44 1.83
N SER A 11 -4.54 -21.32 2.51
CA SER A 11 -4.96 -22.68 2.83
C SER A 11 -4.87 -22.95 4.34
N GLY A 12 -5.44 -24.06 4.79
CA GLY A 12 -5.46 -24.48 6.19
C GLY A 12 -6.80 -24.26 6.89
N ASP A 13 -6.82 -24.59 8.19
CA ASP A 13 -8.03 -24.66 9.01
C ASP A 13 -8.18 -23.48 10.00
N GLY A 14 -7.24 -22.53 9.94
CA GLY A 14 -7.28 -21.33 10.78
C GLY A 14 -8.38 -20.32 10.45
N ASP A 15 -8.53 -19.33 11.32
CA ASP A 15 -9.51 -18.26 11.15
C ASP A 15 -9.04 -17.23 10.12
N ARG A 16 -9.60 -17.34 8.90
CA ARG A 16 -9.31 -16.46 7.78
C ARG A 16 -9.75 -15.03 8.01
N ALA A 17 -10.82 -14.79 8.79
CA ALA A 17 -11.31 -13.44 9.06
C ALA A 17 -10.37 -12.71 10.01
N VAL A 18 -9.82 -13.42 11.00
CA VAL A 18 -8.79 -12.88 11.89
C VAL A 18 -7.51 -12.59 11.10
N LEU A 19 -7.06 -13.52 10.25
CA LEU A 19 -5.88 -13.29 9.40
C LEU A 19 -6.09 -12.11 8.43
N HIS A 20 -7.27 -12.00 7.83
CA HIS A 20 -7.64 -10.88 6.94
C HIS A 20 -7.43 -9.53 7.63
N ALA A 21 -7.96 -9.38 8.84
CA ALA A 21 -7.79 -8.17 9.64
C ALA A 21 -6.33 -7.94 10.06
N ALA A 22 -5.62 -8.99 10.46
CA ALA A 22 -4.22 -8.90 10.88
C ALA A 22 -3.29 -8.47 9.73
N ILE A 23 -3.48 -9.03 8.53
CA ILE A 23 -2.74 -8.62 7.33
C ILE A 23 -3.01 -7.16 6.99
N TRP A 24 -4.28 -6.72 7.09
CA TRP A 24 -4.62 -5.33 6.83
C TRP A 24 -3.92 -4.36 7.79
N GLU A 25 -3.95 -4.63 9.10
CA GLU A 25 -3.26 -3.77 10.07
C GLU A 25 -1.74 -3.78 9.88
N ALA A 26 -1.14 -4.95 9.61
CA ALA A 26 0.29 -5.04 9.32
C ALA A 26 0.70 -4.27 8.04
N ALA A 27 -0.13 -4.30 7.01
CA ALA A 27 0.08 -3.52 5.79
C ALA A 27 -0.08 -2.01 6.06
N ARG A 28 -1.03 -1.61 6.91
CA ARG A 28 -1.17 -0.21 7.34
C ARG A 28 0.03 0.27 8.12
N ASP A 29 0.52 -0.50 9.08
CA ASP A 29 1.76 -0.17 9.81
C ASP A 29 2.91 0.08 8.83
N PHE A 30 3.03 -0.80 7.82
CA PHE A 30 4.04 -0.64 6.77
C PHE A 30 3.89 0.69 6.05
N LEU A 31 2.68 1.04 5.61
CA LEU A 31 2.42 2.27 4.87
C LEU A 31 2.60 3.52 5.73
N ASP A 32 2.17 3.49 6.99
CA ASP A 32 2.29 4.59 7.94
C ASP A 32 3.76 4.99 8.16
N MET A 33 4.70 4.05 8.08
CA MET A 33 6.14 4.37 8.11
C MET A 33 6.58 5.31 6.98
N TYR A 34 5.90 5.28 5.83
CA TYR A 34 6.26 6.05 4.64
C TYR A 34 5.36 7.25 4.41
N THR A 35 4.10 7.19 4.86
CA THR A 35 3.08 8.22 4.66
C THR A 35 2.83 9.07 5.92
N GLY A 36 3.43 8.75 7.06
CA GLY A 36 3.29 9.52 8.31
C GLY A 36 3.97 10.91 8.33
N SER A 37 4.39 11.43 7.19
CA SER A 37 5.01 12.76 7.04
C SER A 37 3.98 13.78 6.55
N PRO A 38 4.10 15.08 6.93
CA PRO A 38 3.25 16.16 6.42
C PRO A 38 3.19 16.23 4.89
N ALA A 39 4.21 15.72 4.19
CA ALA A 39 4.22 15.63 2.73
C ALA A 39 3.08 14.76 2.16
N TYR A 40 2.47 13.89 2.98
CA TYR A 40 1.44 12.93 2.59
C TYR A 40 0.13 13.11 3.38
N GLU A 41 -0.10 14.27 3.99
CA GLU A 41 -1.23 14.52 4.90
C GLU A 41 -2.60 14.18 4.27
N THR A 42 -2.83 14.54 3.00
CA THR A 42 -4.07 14.17 2.30
C THR A 42 -4.08 12.70 1.89
N ALA A 43 -2.92 12.13 1.58
CA ALA A 43 -2.78 10.72 1.24
C ALA A 43 -3.16 9.81 2.44
N TYR A 44 -2.87 10.29 3.65
CA TYR A 44 -3.30 9.65 4.89
C TYR A 44 -4.82 9.68 5.09
N SER A 45 -5.51 10.73 4.60
CA SER A 45 -7.00 10.79 4.69
C SER A 45 -7.68 9.65 3.90
N TYR A 46 -7.03 9.12 2.86
CA TYR A 46 -7.52 7.95 2.15
C TYR A 46 -7.53 6.68 3.02
N LEU A 47 -6.69 6.57 4.06
CA LEU A 47 -6.64 5.41 4.98
C LEU A 47 -7.89 5.31 5.84
N SER A 48 -8.46 6.44 6.22
CA SER A 48 -9.56 6.50 7.20
C SER A 48 -10.93 6.21 6.60
N GLU A 49 -11.14 6.46 5.30
CA GLU A 49 -12.49 6.46 4.71
C GLU A 49 -12.82 5.21 3.87
N ALA A 50 -11.83 4.48 3.36
CA ALA A 50 -12.01 3.34 2.44
C ALA A 50 -12.68 2.10 3.07
N ILE A 51 -12.41 1.83 4.34
CA ILE A 51 -12.68 0.53 4.95
C ILE A 51 -14.17 0.32 5.33
N PRO A 52 -14.90 1.29 5.92
CA PRO A 52 -16.27 1.04 6.36
C PRO A 52 -17.24 0.79 5.20
N HIS A 53 -17.11 1.51 4.09
CA HIS A 53 -18.04 1.42 2.96
C HIS A 53 -17.99 0.07 2.24
N GLU A 54 -16.79 -0.47 1.96
CA GLU A 54 -16.63 -1.75 1.26
C GLU A 54 -16.92 -2.96 2.14
N LYS A 55 -16.81 -2.81 3.48
CA LYS A 55 -17.30 -3.82 4.44
C LYS A 55 -18.80 -3.99 4.33
N ASP A 56 -19.55 -2.91 4.23
CA ASP A 56 -21.01 -2.95 4.13
C ASP A 56 -21.48 -3.53 2.77
N LEU A 57 -20.68 -3.38 1.72
CA LEU A 57 -20.96 -3.92 0.38
C LEU A 57 -20.46 -5.36 0.17
N GLY A 58 -19.75 -5.95 1.14
CA GLY A 58 -19.20 -7.30 1.05
C GLY A 58 -17.99 -7.45 0.10
N GLY A 59 -17.46 -6.35 -0.41
CA GLY A 59 -16.21 -6.31 -1.18
C GLY A 59 -14.98 -6.57 -0.28
N TRP A 60 -15.13 -6.34 1.02
CA TRP A 60 -14.07 -6.50 2.01
C TRP A 60 -14.29 -7.73 2.90
N GLY A 61 -13.38 -8.70 2.87
CA GLY A 61 -13.45 -9.85 3.79
C GLY A 61 -12.97 -11.16 3.17
N VAL A 62 -13.60 -12.26 3.54
CA VAL A 62 -13.20 -13.63 3.16
C VAL A 62 -14.24 -14.26 2.23
N ASP A 63 -13.78 -14.92 1.17
CA ASP A 63 -14.59 -15.72 0.25
C ASP A 63 -13.91 -17.06 -0.03
N GLY A 64 -14.36 -18.11 0.66
CA GLY A 64 -13.70 -19.41 0.66
C GLY A 64 -12.24 -19.28 1.11
N ASP A 65 -11.31 -19.58 0.21
CA ASP A 65 -9.87 -19.52 0.42
C ASP A 65 -9.25 -18.15 0.09
N TRP A 66 -10.07 -17.15 -0.26
CA TRP A 66 -9.59 -15.83 -0.66
C TRP A 66 -9.84 -14.79 0.42
N LEU A 67 -8.78 -14.08 0.77
CA LEU A 67 -8.80 -12.83 1.53
C LEU A 67 -8.88 -11.68 0.52
N ARG A 68 -9.85 -10.76 0.65
CA ARG A 68 -10.12 -9.70 -0.34
C ARG A 68 -10.17 -8.31 0.31
N TRP A 69 -9.47 -7.37 -0.31
CA TRP A 69 -9.50 -5.96 0.04
C TRP A 69 -9.93 -5.17 -1.20
N MET A 70 -11.14 -4.64 -1.17
CA MET A 70 -11.69 -3.76 -2.21
C MET A 70 -11.65 -2.32 -1.74
N PHE A 71 -11.45 -1.41 -2.69
CA PHE A 71 -11.34 0.03 -2.48
C PHE A 71 -12.30 0.73 -3.45
N PRO A 72 -13.22 1.56 -2.94
CA PRO A 72 -14.20 2.23 -3.77
C PRO A 72 -13.58 3.43 -4.47
N ASP A 73 -14.03 3.72 -5.68
CA ASP A 73 -13.79 5.02 -6.32
C ASP A 73 -14.74 6.06 -5.71
N PHE A 74 -14.23 6.84 -4.76
CA PHE A 74 -15.01 7.81 -3.99
C PHE A 74 -15.49 9.03 -4.81
N ALA A 75 -14.89 9.31 -5.97
CA ALA A 75 -15.18 10.52 -6.75
C ALA A 75 -15.61 10.26 -8.20
N GLY A 76 -15.46 9.03 -8.71
CA GLY A 76 -16.00 8.61 -10.00
C GLY A 76 -15.33 9.21 -11.23
N CYS A 77 -14.37 10.13 -11.08
CA CYS A 77 -13.73 10.80 -12.22
C CYS A 77 -12.32 10.27 -12.54
N CYS A 78 -11.56 9.75 -11.57
CA CYS A 78 -10.18 9.30 -11.85
C CYS A 78 -9.70 8.04 -11.11
N ALA A 79 -10.48 7.45 -10.19
CA ALA A 79 -10.11 6.24 -9.43
C ALA A 79 -8.69 6.25 -8.81
N VAL A 80 -8.13 7.43 -8.52
CA VAL A 80 -6.74 7.58 -8.07
C VAL A 80 -6.60 7.00 -6.68
N SER A 81 -7.52 7.36 -5.79
CA SER A 81 -7.62 6.83 -4.43
C SER A 81 -7.70 5.31 -4.38
N SER A 82 -8.54 4.68 -5.19
CA SER A 82 -8.69 3.22 -5.17
C SER A 82 -7.49 2.50 -5.80
N ASN A 83 -6.93 3.04 -6.89
CA ASN A 83 -5.76 2.47 -7.55
C ASN A 83 -4.47 2.65 -6.73
N ILE A 84 -4.29 3.79 -6.04
CA ILE A 84 -3.13 3.98 -5.16
C ILE A 84 -3.20 3.02 -3.97
N TRP A 85 -4.38 2.71 -3.45
CA TRP A 85 -4.54 1.70 -2.40
C TRP A 85 -4.08 0.32 -2.83
N VAL A 86 -4.54 -0.13 -4.00
CA VAL A 86 -4.09 -1.42 -4.56
C VAL A 86 -2.58 -1.42 -4.75
N HIS A 87 -2.03 -0.35 -5.33
CA HIS A 87 -0.59 -0.20 -5.55
C HIS A 87 0.20 -0.28 -4.24
N TRP A 88 -0.23 0.44 -3.20
CA TRP A 88 0.41 0.44 -1.90
C TRP A 88 0.33 -0.90 -1.18
N LEU A 89 -0.81 -1.58 -1.25
CA LEU A 89 -0.96 -2.90 -0.65
C LEU A 89 -0.10 -3.95 -1.38
N GLN A 90 0.04 -3.84 -2.71
CA GLN A 90 1.00 -4.64 -3.49
C GLN A 90 2.44 -4.38 -3.06
N LEU A 91 2.83 -3.12 -2.82
CA LEU A 91 4.17 -2.78 -2.32
C LEU A 91 4.41 -3.36 -0.93
N ALA A 92 3.44 -3.28 -0.03
CA ALA A 92 3.52 -3.88 1.29
C ALA A 92 3.76 -5.40 1.16
N PHE A 93 2.92 -6.11 0.39
CA PHE A 93 3.10 -7.54 0.13
C PHE A 93 4.45 -7.87 -0.50
N ALA A 94 4.90 -7.07 -1.47
CA ALA A 94 6.18 -7.29 -2.13
C ALA A 94 7.37 -7.07 -1.18
N ALA A 95 7.33 -6.05 -0.32
CA ALA A 95 8.44 -5.64 0.53
C ALA A 95 8.51 -6.43 1.84
N ASP A 96 7.37 -6.73 2.46
CA ASP A 96 7.26 -7.33 3.80
C ASP A 96 6.59 -8.73 3.77
N TRP A 97 6.79 -9.45 2.66
CA TRP A 97 6.17 -10.76 2.41
C TRP A 97 6.34 -11.75 3.57
N ASP A 98 7.55 -11.86 4.10
CA ASP A 98 7.89 -12.84 5.12
C ASP A 98 7.13 -12.58 6.43
N ARG A 99 6.83 -11.32 6.76
CA ARG A 99 5.97 -10.96 7.89
C ARG A 99 4.55 -11.49 7.69
N PHE A 100 3.98 -11.36 6.49
CA PHE A 100 2.63 -11.86 6.21
C PHE A 100 2.58 -13.39 6.23
N VAL A 101 3.61 -14.06 5.73
CA VAL A 101 3.74 -15.53 5.84
C VAL A 101 3.81 -15.96 7.31
N GLN A 102 4.60 -15.26 8.13
CA GLN A 102 4.68 -15.53 9.57
C GLN A 102 3.33 -15.31 10.27
N LEU A 103 2.63 -14.22 9.96
CA LEU A 103 1.29 -13.94 10.47
C LEU A 103 0.32 -15.06 10.10
N ALA A 104 0.31 -15.53 8.85
CA ALA A 104 -0.53 -16.65 8.44
C ALA A 104 -0.25 -17.91 9.28
N GLY A 105 1.04 -18.24 9.48
CA GLY A 105 1.44 -19.37 10.31
C GLY A 105 0.98 -19.27 11.77
N GLN A 106 1.02 -18.08 12.36
CA GLN A 106 0.51 -17.83 13.73
C GLN A 106 -1.00 -18.08 13.85
N HIS A 107 -1.73 -17.94 12.75
CA HIS A 107 -3.16 -18.19 12.66
C HIS A 107 -3.51 -19.60 12.16
N GLY A 108 -2.54 -20.50 11.95
CA GLY A 108 -2.78 -21.85 11.43
C GLY A 108 -3.20 -21.87 9.96
N LEU A 109 -2.72 -20.90 9.17
CA LEU A 109 -2.97 -20.76 7.75
C LEU A 109 -1.64 -20.65 6.99
N GLU A 110 -1.69 -20.87 5.68
CA GLU A 110 -0.56 -20.65 4.77
C GLU A 110 -0.99 -19.74 3.62
N ILE A 111 -0.13 -18.80 3.22
CA ILE A 111 -0.36 -18.00 2.00
C ILE A 111 0.08 -18.84 0.79
N VAL A 112 -0.86 -19.07 -0.13
CA VAL A 112 -0.65 -19.87 -1.35
C VAL A 112 -0.36 -18.98 -2.55
N SER A 113 -0.79 -17.71 -2.51
CA SER A 113 -0.45 -16.73 -3.54
C SER A 113 1.06 -16.51 -3.65
N GLU A 114 1.51 -16.14 -4.84
CA GLU A 114 2.91 -15.79 -5.08
C GLU A 114 3.23 -14.39 -4.53
N ARG A 115 4.48 -14.21 -4.07
CA ARG A 115 5.00 -12.91 -3.69
C ARG A 115 5.01 -11.97 -4.91
N PRO A 116 4.41 -10.77 -4.84
CA PRO A 116 4.51 -9.81 -5.93
C PRO A 116 5.97 -9.39 -6.19
N ALA A 117 6.33 -9.23 -7.46
CA ALA A 117 7.67 -8.82 -7.87
C ALA A 117 7.89 -7.31 -7.59
N LEU A 118 8.71 -7.01 -6.58
CA LEU A 118 8.94 -5.64 -6.13
C LEU A 118 9.54 -4.74 -7.22
N ASP A 119 10.50 -5.27 -7.98
CA ASP A 119 11.13 -4.58 -9.10
C ASP A 119 10.12 -4.18 -10.19
N GLY A 120 9.17 -5.05 -10.52
CA GLY A 120 8.08 -4.73 -11.44
C GLY A 120 7.19 -3.58 -10.92
N LEU A 121 6.79 -3.66 -9.64
CA LEU A 121 5.96 -2.62 -9.01
C LEU A 121 6.66 -1.26 -8.95
N LEU A 122 7.99 -1.25 -8.76
CA LEU A 122 8.78 -0.02 -8.73
C LEU A 122 9.09 0.53 -10.13
N ALA A 123 9.03 -0.31 -11.16
CA ALA A 123 9.44 0.02 -12.53
C ALA A 123 8.42 0.88 -13.27
N ASN A 124 7.12 0.51 -13.34
CA ASN A 124 6.07 1.41 -13.85
C ASN A 124 4.62 0.87 -13.74
N ASP A 125 4.28 0.00 -12.79
CA ASP A 125 2.89 -0.48 -12.66
C ASP A 125 1.89 0.61 -12.18
N GLY A 126 2.38 1.83 -11.97
CA GLY A 126 1.59 3.04 -11.79
C GLY A 126 2.48 4.28 -11.73
N SER A 127 2.10 5.35 -12.43
CA SER A 127 2.84 6.62 -12.42
C SER A 127 2.18 7.55 -11.42
N TYR A 128 2.65 7.55 -10.18
CA TYR A 128 2.15 8.43 -9.12
C TYR A 128 3.21 9.40 -8.64
N VAL A 129 2.82 10.58 -8.16
CA VAL A 129 3.74 11.53 -7.54
C VAL A 129 3.06 12.25 -6.39
N THR A 130 3.82 12.53 -5.32
CA THR A 130 3.33 13.37 -4.22
C THR A 130 3.74 14.83 -4.40
N LEU A 131 2.80 15.70 -4.73
CA LEU A 131 3.02 17.14 -4.96
C LEU A 131 1.96 17.96 -4.24
N ARG A 132 2.37 19.12 -3.70
CA ARG A 132 1.49 20.03 -2.95
C ARG A 132 0.72 19.36 -1.79
N GLY A 133 1.34 18.34 -1.16
CA GLY A 133 0.73 17.58 -0.08
C GLY A 133 -0.31 16.53 -0.53
N GLU A 134 -0.46 16.32 -1.85
CA GLU A 134 -1.43 15.40 -2.45
C GLU A 134 -0.75 14.32 -3.30
N VAL A 135 -1.39 13.16 -3.45
CA VAL A 135 -0.96 12.13 -4.39
C VAL A 135 -1.70 12.31 -5.70
N TRP A 136 -0.93 12.32 -6.79
CA TRP A 136 -1.43 12.51 -8.14
C TRP A 136 -1.08 11.29 -8.98
N SER A 137 -2.01 10.86 -9.83
CA SER A 137 -1.70 10.05 -11.01
C SER A 137 -1.08 10.94 -12.09
N VAL A 138 -0.13 10.42 -12.85
CA VAL A 138 0.71 11.16 -13.78
C VAL A 138 0.55 10.60 -15.20
N ASP A 139 0.36 11.49 -16.17
CA ASP A 139 0.53 11.18 -17.58
C ASP A 139 1.22 12.33 -18.34
N GLU A 140 1.39 12.18 -19.65
CA GLU A 140 2.02 13.18 -20.54
C GLU A 140 1.29 14.53 -20.61
N LYS A 141 0.07 14.67 -20.08
CA LYS A 141 -0.76 15.87 -20.12
C LYS A 141 -0.80 16.59 -18.78
N GLY A 142 -0.53 15.89 -17.67
CA GLY A 142 -0.45 16.51 -16.35
C GLY A 142 -0.66 15.56 -15.19
N LEU A 143 -1.22 16.12 -14.12
CA LEU A 143 -1.48 15.43 -12.87
C LEU A 143 -2.99 15.31 -12.66
N TYR A 144 -3.43 14.14 -12.21
CA TYR A 144 -4.83 13.80 -11.99
C TYR A 144 -5.03 13.36 -10.54
N GLY A 145 -5.90 14.06 -9.83
CA GLY A 145 -6.46 13.65 -8.54
C GLY A 145 -7.86 13.08 -8.74
N ASP A 146 -8.53 12.69 -7.66
CA ASP A 146 -9.88 12.10 -7.74
C ASP A 146 -10.93 13.05 -8.35
N ASP A 147 -10.83 14.35 -8.06
CA ASP A 147 -11.73 15.41 -8.53
C ASP A 147 -11.00 16.63 -9.13
N LYS A 148 -9.68 16.50 -9.35
CA LYS A 148 -8.79 17.58 -9.79
C LYS A 148 -7.93 17.18 -10.97
N HIS A 149 -7.58 18.17 -11.78
CA HIS A 149 -6.58 18.04 -12.81
C HIS A 149 -5.69 19.28 -12.80
N LEU A 150 -4.37 19.05 -12.80
CA LEU A 150 -3.37 20.10 -12.91
C LEU A 150 -2.58 19.90 -14.21
N PRO A 151 -2.81 20.73 -15.24
CA PRO A 151 -2.11 20.60 -16.50
C PRO A 151 -0.62 20.95 -16.34
N ILE A 152 0.23 20.39 -17.21
CA ILE A 152 1.68 20.63 -17.21
C ILE A 152 2.04 22.13 -17.22
N ALA A 153 1.25 22.96 -17.91
CA ALA A 153 1.49 24.40 -18.00
C ALA A 153 1.38 25.15 -16.66
N ASP A 154 0.72 24.55 -15.67
CA ASP A 154 0.49 25.11 -14.34
C ASP A 154 1.48 24.56 -13.28
N LEU A 155 2.45 23.74 -13.71
CA LEU A 155 3.52 23.22 -12.87
C LEU A 155 4.71 24.20 -12.86
N ASP A 156 5.26 24.45 -11.69
CA ASP A 156 6.52 25.19 -11.59
C ASP A 156 7.73 24.33 -12.03
N PRO A 157 8.94 24.89 -12.19
CA PRO A 157 10.11 24.13 -12.65
C PRO A 157 10.47 22.91 -11.79
N ASP A 158 10.28 22.98 -10.47
CA ASP A 158 10.61 21.86 -9.57
C ASP A 158 9.53 20.77 -9.67
N GLU A 159 8.27 21.17 -9.80
CA GLU A 159 7.14 20.27 -10.04
C GLU A 159 7.23 19.58 -11.41
N LEU A 160 7.65 20.30 -12.44
CA LEU A 160 7.91 19.77 -13.78
C LEU A 160 9.00 18.68 -13.75
N ALA A 161 10.08 18.91 -13.00
CA ALA A 161 11.13 17.91 -12.84
C ALA A 161 10.60 16.63 -12.18
N ARG A 162 9.79 16.78 -11.13
CA ARG A 162 9.18 15.64 -10.42
C ARG A 162 8.11 14.93 -11.26
N HIS A 163 7.36 15.66 -12.08
CA HIS A 163 6.42 15.10 -13.07
C HIS A 163 7.15 14.26 -14.12
N ALA A 164 8.23 14.79 -14.70
CA ALA A 164 9.03 14.07 -15.68
C ALA A 164 9.60 12.76 -15.11
N GLU A 165 10.11 12.81 -13.88
CA GLU A 165 10.59 11.62 -13.19
C GLU A 165 9.44 10.62 -12.92
N ALA A 166 8.27 11.12 -12.50
CA ALA A 166 7.10 10.28 -12.25
C ALA A 166 6.52 9.60 -13.50
N CYS A 167 6.70 10.20 -14.68
CA CYS A 167 6.38 9.56 -15.97
C CYS A 167 7.27 8.35 -16.26
N GLU A 168 8.53 8.39 -15.82
CA GLU A 168 9.47 7.29 -16.04
C GLU A 168 9.33 6.19 -14.98
N ARG A 169 8.96 6.58 -13.75
CA ARG A 169 8.99 5.68 -12.59
C ARG A 169 8.10 6.21 -11.46
N CYS A 170 7.37 5.36 -10.74
CA CYS A 170 6.49 5.79 -9.64
C CYS A 170 7.22 6.61 -8.55
N MET A 171 6.75 7.82 -8.26
CA MET A 171 7.29 8.73 -7.24
C MET A 171 6.31 8.94 -6.06
N CYS A 172 5.44 7.97 -5.79
CA CYS A 172 4.70 7.95 -4.52
C CYS A 172 5.67 7.68 -3.35
N GLY A 173 5.27 8.06 -2.14
CA GLY A 173 6.14 7.96 -0.96
C GLY A 173 6.76 6.59 -0.73
N PRO A 174 5.96 5.51 -0.65
CA PRO A 174 6.48 4.15 -0.52
C PRO A 174 7.47 3.78 -1.65
N CYS A 175 7.14 4.05 -2.91
CA CYS A 175 8.04 3.74 -4.04
C CYS A 175 9.36 4.51 -3.99
N ALA A 176 9.32 5.80 -3.68
CA ALA A 176 10.51 6.63 -3.58
C ALA A 176 11.46 6.13 -2.48
N MET A 177 10.90 5.65 -1.36
CA MET A 177 11.68 5.17 -0.21
C MET A 177 12.18 3.73 -0.35
N LEU A 178 11.41 2.86 -1.03
CA LEU A 178 11.79 1.45 -1.27
C LEU A 178 12.84 1.30 -2.38
N ARG A 179 13.11 2.35 -3.14
CA ARG A 179 14.11 2.29 -4.20
C ARG A 179 15.52 2.22 -3.63
N PRO A 180 16.33 1.25 -4.08
CA PRO A 180 17.75 1.26 -3.81
C PRO A 180 18.42 2.30 -4.72
N GLU A 181 18.34 3.59 -4.38
CA GLU A 181 19.20 4.56 -5.07
C GLU A 181 20.66 4.40 -4.59
N PRO A 182 21.67 4.55 -5.48
CA PRO A 182 23.07 4.54 -5.07
C PRO A 182 23.33 5.66 -4.07
N GLY A 183 23.48 5.31 -2.78
CA GLY A 183 23.81 6.26 -1.70
C GLY A 183 22.72 6.47 -0.65
N ILE A 184 21.52 5.91 -0.83
CA ILE A 184 20.51 5.85 0.24
C ILE A 184 20.69 4.49 0.92
N CYS A 185 21.36 4.49 2.08
CA CYS A 185 21.64 3.29 2.87
C CYS A 185 20.35 2.49 3.10
N GLY A 186 20.40 1.20 2.73
CA GLY A 186 19.29 0.28 2.86
C GLY A 186 18.63 0.39 4.22
N VAL A 187 17.32 0.65 4.20
CA VAL A 187 16.45 0.50 5.36
C VAL A 187 16.55 -0.95 5.78
N THR A 188 17.47 -1.23 6.69
CA THR A 188 17.51 -2.51 7.38
C THR A 188 16.34 -2.44 8.34
N MET A 189 15.21 -3.06 8.00
CA MET A 189 14.13 -3.27 8.96
C MET A 189 14.68 -4.16 10.07
N VAL A 190 15.21 -3.54 11.12
CA VAL A 190 15.63 -4.25 12.32
C VAL A 190 14.36 -4.61 13.07
N TRP A 191 13.84 -5.79 12.78
CA TRP A 191 12.81 -6.43 13.59
C TRP A 191 13.42 -6.67 14.98
N ALA A 192 13.12 -5.79 15.93
CA ALA A 192 13.38 -6.05 17.33
C ALA A 192 12.59 -7.30 17.71
N SER A 193 13.25 -8.46 17.71
CA SER A 193 12.70 -9.70 18.25
C SER A 193 12.43 -9.45 19.73
N MET A 194 11.19 -9.12 20.09
CA MET A 194 10.73 -9.19 21.47
C MET A 194 10.65 -10.66 21.84
N THR A 195 11.80 -11.28 22.13
CA THR A 195 11.84 -12.51 22.89
C THR A 195 11.29 -12.20 24.28
N SER A 196 10.05 -12.64 24.51
CA SER A 196 9.44 -12.78 25.82
C SER A 196 10.45 -13.40 26.79
N GLY A 197 10.91 -12.60 27.74
CA GLY A 197 11.71 -13.07 28.86
C GLY A 197 10.88 -13.97 29.75
N GLU A 198 11.05 -15.28 29.60
CA GLU A 198 10.90 -16.21 30.71
C GLU A 198 12.01 -15.93 31.74
N GLN A 199 11.63 -15.60 32.97
CA GLN A 199 12.34 -15.80 34.24
C GLN A 199 11.58 -15.03 35.34
N GLY A 200 11.13 -15.60 36.44
CA GLY A 200 11.22 -16.95 36.96
C GLY A 200 10.25 -17.07 38.13
N ALA A 201 9.68 -18.25 38.30
CA ALA A 201 9.14 -18.66 39.57
C ALA A 201 10.34 -19.05 40.45
N ASP A 202 10.49 -18.37 41.58
CA ASP A 202 11.27 -18.87 42.72
C ASP A 202 10.39 -18.78 43.97
N GLU A 203 10.63 -19.78 44.81
CA GLU A 203 9.85 -20.34 45.93
C GLU A 203 9.40 -19.40 47.05
#